data_AF-A0AAX2JYZ2-F1
#
_entry.id   AF-A0AAX2JYZ2-F1
#
_cell.length_a   1.000
_cell.length_b   1.000
_cell.length_c   1.000
_cell.angle_alpha   90.00
_cell.angle_beta   90.00
_cell.angle_gamma   90.00
#
_symmetry.space_group_name_H-M   'P 1'
#
loop_
_entity.id
_entity.type
_entity.pdbx_description
1 polymer ?
#
loop_
_entity_poly.entity_id
_entity_poly.type
_entity_poly.pdbx_seq_one_letter_code
_entity_poly.pdbx_strand_id
1 'polypeptide(L)'
;MINETKYMRQQITNLIQIIDTIKYNTLMTNWNIQTHIYKFNQIVTNELNKFKGFETSYIINEKQVFYYEIITLLNKHPLRQVDYGNKIQYLNFYHTELSNALFAIKFAH
;
A
#
# COMPACT_ATOMS: atom_id res chain seq x y z
N MET A 1 15.79 5.81 17.53
CA MET A 1 14.35 5.49 17.47
C MET A 1 13.82 5.91 16.11
N ILE A 2 13.39 4.96 15.27
CA ILE A 2 12.73 5.31 14.01
C ILE A 2 11.39 5.95 14.38
N ASN A 3 11.09 7.13 13.83
CA ASN A 3 9.77 7.73 13.96
C ASN A 3 8.79 6.84 13.18
N GLU A 4 8.00 6.02 13.88
CA GLU A 4 7.06 5.08 13.28
C GLU A 4 6.10 5.76 12.31
N THR A 5 5.62 6.96 12.65
CA THR A 5 4.75 7.75 11.75
C THR A 5 5.47 8.13 10.46
N LYS A 6 6.73 8.54 10.53
CA LYS A 6 7.55 8.81 9.33
C LYS A 6 7.73 7.54 8.50
N TYR A 7 7.94 6.40 9.15
CA TYR A 7 8.09 5.11 8.47
C TYR A 7 6.81 4.69 7.74
N MET A 8 5.65 4.69 8.42
CA MET A 8 4.35 4.34 7.82
C MET A 8 4.04 5.22 6.61
N ARG A 9 4.24 6.53 6.73
CA ARG A 9 4.06 7.47 5.62
C ARG A 9 4.97 7.17 4.44
N GLN A 10 6.21 6.77 4.69
CA GLN A 10 7.15 6.39 3.64
C GLN A 10 6.69 5.12 2.91
N GLN A 11 6.20 4.11 3.63
CA GLN A 11 5.70 2.89 3.00
C GLN A 11 4.48 3.15 2.12
N ILE A 12 3.50 3.93 2.60
CA ILE A 12 2.34 4.33 1.79
C ILE A 12 2.79 5.11 0.55
N THR A 13 3.74 6.05 0.71
CA THR A 13 4.29 6.81 -0.43
C THR A 13 4.93 5.89 -1.47
N ASN A 14 5.70 4.88 -1.03
CA ASN A 14 6.31 3.90 -1.92
C ASN A 14 5.25 3.10 -2.71
N LEU A 15 4.15 2.71 -2.06
CA LEU A 15 3.04 1.99 -2.70
C LEU A 15 2.34 2.87 -3.75
N ILE A 16 2.10 4.15 -3.45
CA ILE A 16 1.52 5.12 -4.40
C ILE A 16 2.44 5.27 -5.62
N GLN A 17 3.75 5.45 -5.41
CA GLN A 17 4.71 5.59 -6.52
C GLN A 17 4.73 4.37 -7.45
N ILE A 18 4.55 3.16 -6.90
CA ILE A 18 4.44 1.93 -7.71
C ILE A 18 3.16 1.97 -8.55
N ILE A 19 2.03 2.37 -7.98
CA ILE A 19 0.76 2.51 -8.73
C ILE A 19 0.89 3.53 -9.85
N ASP A 20 1.44 4.70 -9.56
CA ASP A 20 1.64 5.76 -10.56
C ASP A 20 2.55 5.29 -11.69
N THR A 21 3.61 4.55 -11.35
CA THR A 21 4.51 3.96 -12.34
C THR A 21 3.74 3.01 -13.28
N ILE A 22 2.91 2.11 -12.73
CA ILE A 22 2.11 1.17 -13.54
C ILE A 22 1.02 1.90 -14.36
N LYS A 23 0.46 2.99 -13.81
CA LYS A 23 -0.66 3.73 -14.39
C LYS A 23 -0.24 4.62 -15.55
N TYR A 24 0.86 5.35 -15.40
CA TYR A 24 1.26 6.40 -16.35
C TYR A 24 2.40 6.00 -17.30
N ASN A 25 3.10 4.89 -17.04
CA ASN A 25 4.15 4.44 -17.93
C ASN A 25 3.59 3.53 -19.05
N THR A 26 3.32 4.14 -20.20
CA THR A 26 2.76 3.48 -21.39
C THR A 26 3.75 2.58 -22.12
N LEU A 27 5.05 2.70 -21.84
CA LEU A 27 6.13 1.98 -22.53
C LEU A 27 6.60 0.71 -21.78
N MET A 28 5.94 0.35 -20.68
CA MET A 28 6.33 -0.83 -19.90
C MET A 28 5.93 -2.13 -20.59
N THR A 29 6.88 -3.07 -20.67
CA THR A 29 6.56 -4.44 -21.04
C THR A 29 5.70 -5.10 -19.96
N ASN A 30 4.99 -6.18 -20.31
CA ASN A 30 4.25 -6.96 -19.34
C ASN A 30 5.15 -7.43 -18.17
N TRP A 31 6.40 -7.82 -18.46
CA TRP A 31 7.36 -8.22 -17.43
C TRP A 31 7.69 -7.09 -16.44
N ASN A 32 7.83 -5.85 -16.92
CA ASN A 32 8.04 -4.70 -16.05
C ASN A 32 6.83 -4.48 -15.13
N ILE A 33 5.62 -4.56 -15.70
CA ILE A 33 4.36 -4.42 -14.94
C ILE A 33 4.27 -5.50 -13.84
N GLN A 34 4.54 -6.76 -14.18
CA GLN A 34 4.55 -7.86 -13.20
C GLN A 34 5.58 -7.66 -12.09
N THR A 35 6.76 -7.12 -12.42
CA THR A 35 7.80 -6.81 -11.42
C THR A 35 7.31 -5.76 -10.42
N HIS A 36 6.63 -4.71 -10.89
CA HIS A 36 6.04 -3.70 -10.02
C HIS A 36 4.89 -4.25 -9.18
N ILE A 37 4.02 -5.09 -9.76
CA ILE A 37 2.95 -5.78 -9.04
C ILE A 37 3.51 -6.66 -7.92
N TYR A 38 4.53 -7.46 -8.23
CA TYR A 38 5.21 -8.30 -7.26
C TYR A 38 5.79 -7.46 -6.11
N LYS A 39 6.52 -6.39 -6.44
CA LYS A 39 7.10 -5.48 -5.44
C LYS A 39 6.03 -4.86 -4.53
N PHE A 40 4.90 -4.43 -5.10
CA PHE A 40 3.76 -3.90 -4.35
C PHE A 40 3.25 -4.92 -3.32
N ASN A 41 2.90 -6.12 -3.79
CA ASN A 41 2.33 -7.16 -2.94
C ASN A 41 3.33 -7.64 -1.87
N GLN A 42 4.62 -7.65 -2.18
CA GLN A 42 5.68 -7.97 -1.21
C GLN A 42 5.76 -6.93 -0.09
N ILE A 43 5.72 -5.63 -0.41
CA ILE A 43 5.69 -4.57 0.62
C ILE A 43 4.48 -4.76 1.53
N VAL A 44 3.29 -4.93 0.94
CA VAL A 44 2.03 -5.13 1.71
C VAL A 44 2.13 -6.35 2.62
N THR A 45 2.61 -7.48 2.10
CA THR A 45 2.75 -8.73 2.88
C THR A 45 3.75 -8.57 4.03
N ASN A 46 4.89 -7.93 3.77
CA ASN A 46 5.92 -7.70 4.77
C ASN A 46 5.43 -6.78 5.90
N GLU A 47 4.71 -5.71 5.55
CA GLU A 47 4.11 -4.82 6.54
C GLU A 47 3.03 -5.54 7.36
N LEU A 48 2.17 -6.33 6.73
CA LEU A 48 1.16 -7.12 7.44
C LEU A 48 1.78 -8.14 8.39
N ASN A 49 2.88 -8.80 7.98
CA ASN A 49 3.57 -9.77 8.83
C ASN A 49 4.21 -9.12 10.06
N LYS A 50 4.60 -7.84 10.00
CA LYS A 50 5.03 -7.11 11.20
C LYS A 50 3.89 -7.05 12.21
N PHE A 51 2.66 -6.77 11.77
CA PHE A 51 1.47 -6.73 12.61
C PHE A 51 1.05 -8.08 13.19
N LYS A 52 1.39 -9.22 12.57
CA LYS A 52 1.17 -10.54 13.19
C LYS A 52 2.00 -10.73 14.46
N GLY A 53 3.13 -10.05 14.58
CA GLY A 53 3.88 -9.94 15.84
C GLY A 53 3.22 -9.03 16.88
N PHE A 54 2.18 -8.27 16.51
CA PHE A 54 1.40 -7.38 17.38
C PHE A 54 0.09 -8.00 17.86
N GLU A 55 -0.24 -9.24 17.52
CA GLU A 55 -1.42 -9.91 18.11
C GLU A 55 -1.32 -10.00 19.65
N THR A 56 -0.13 -9.77 20.23
CA THR A 56 0.12 -9.64 21.67
C THR A 56 0.33 -8.20 22.17
N SER A 57 0.42 -7.20 21.29
CA SER A 57 0.57 -5.78 21.62
C SER A 57 -0.54 -4.95 20.98
N TYR A 58 -1.46 -4.47 21.84
CA TYR A 58 -2.54 -3.57 21.44
C TYR A 58 -2.03 -2.45 20.52
N ILE A 59 -2.70 -2.20 19.40
CA ILE A 59 -2.46 -1.02 18.57
C ILE A 59 -2.78 0.21 19.42
N ILE A 60 -1.77 1.04 19.70
CA ILE A 60 -1.82 2.03 20.78
C ILE A 60 -2.34 3.39 20.30
N ASN A 61 -2.28 3.67 18.99
CA ASN A 61 -2.69 4.96 18.45
C ASN A 61 -3.40 4.89 17.09
N GLU A 62 -4.18 5.93 16.79
CA GLU A 62 -4.99 6.05 15.57
C GLU A 62 -4.17 5.91 14.28
N LYS A 63 -2.94 6.42 14.25
CA LYS A 63 -2.05 6.34 13.08
C LYS A 63 -1.72 4.89 12.73
N GLN A 64 -1.45 4.07 13.75
CA GLN A 64 -1.20 2.65 13.57
C GLN A 64 -2.48 1.89 13.17
N VAL A 65 -3.66 2.30 13.66
CA VAL A 65 -4.95 1.72 13.23
C VAL A 65 -5.17 1.97 11.74
N PHE A 66 -5.09 3.22 11.28
CA PHE A 66 -5.25 3.56 9.87
C PHE A 66 -4.25 2.82 8.99
N TYR A 67 -2.99 2.70 9.45
CA TYR A 67 -1.96 1.97 8.73
C TYR A 67 -2.26 0.46 8.64
N TYR A 68 -2.71 -0.15 9.73
CA TYR A 68 -3.11 -1.56 9.73
C TYR A 68 -4.31 -1.83 8.82
N GLU A 69 -5.33 -0.96 8.86
CA GLU A 69 -6.54 -1.09 8.04
C GLU A 69 -6.20 -1.04 6.55
N ILE A 70 -5.40 -0.06 6.11
CA ILE A 70 -5.01 0.03 4.70
C ILE A 70 -4.18 -1.17 4.28
N ILE A 71 -3.18 -1.59 5.07
CA ILE A 71 -2.35 -2.75 4.73
C ILE A 71 -3.20 -4.04 4.66
N THR A 72 -4.17 -4.19 5.56
CA THR A 72 -5.09 -5.34 5.57
C THR A 72 -6.00 -5.34 4.35
N LEU A 73 -6.55 -4.18 3.96
CA LEU A 73 -7.35 -4.02 2.74
C LEU A 73 -6.54 -4.47 1.50
N LEU A 74 -5.32 -3.95 1.36
CA LEU A 74 -4.42 -4.26 0.24
C LEU A 74 -4.00 -5.73 0.21
N ASN A 75 -3.89 -6.39 1.37
CA ASN A 75 -3.54 -7.81 1.42
C ASN A 75 -4.74 -8.71 1.05
N LYS A 76 -5.96 -8.33 1.43
CA LYS A 76 -7.20 -9.05 1.03
C LYS A 76 -7.45 -8.93 -0.47
N HIS A 77 -7.07 -7.79 -1.04
CA HIS A 77 -7.16 -7.51 -2.47
C HIS A 77 -5.75 -7.26 -3.00
N PRO A 78 -4.94 -8.31 -3.23
CA PRO A 78 -3.61 -8.12 -3.79
C PRO A 78 -3.74 -7.57 -5.20
N LEU A 79 -2.76 -6.78 -5.62
CA LEU A 79 -2.68 -6.31 -7.01
C LEU A 79 -2.48 -7.55 -7.89
N ARG A 80 -3.50 -7.94 -8.68
CA ARG A 80 -3.46 -9.12 -9.55
C ARG A 80 -2.83 -8.78 -10.90
N GLN A 81 -2.47 -9.82 -11.66
CA GLN A 81 -2.14 -9.67 -13.08
C GLN A 81 -3.22 -8.81 -13.71
N VAL A 82 -2.80 -7.66 -14.22
CA VAL A 82 -3.69 -6.62 -14.73
C VAL A 82 -4.27 -7.11 -16.05
N ASP A 83 -5.32 -7.92 -15.97
CA ASP A 83 -5.98 -8.46 -17.16
C ASP A 83 -7.06 -7.50 -17.66
N TYR A 84 -7.12 -7.36 -18.97
CA TYR A 84 -7.52 -6.14 -19.66
C TYR A 84 -9.04 -5.94 -19.67
N GLY A 85 -9.50 -4.92 -18.94
CA GLY A 85 -10.85 -4.38 -19.05
C GLY A 85 -11.08 -3.20 -18.11
N ASN A 86 -10.51 -3.25 -16.90
CA ASN A 86 -10.76 -2.22 -15.88
C ASN A 86 -9.53 -1.77 -15.07
N LYS A 87 -8.33 -1.91 -15.67
CA LYS A 87 -7.01 -1.58 -15.08
C LYS A 87 -6.99 -0.23 -14.35
N ILE A 88 -7.46 0.81 -15.03
CA ILE A 88 -7.35 2.18 -14.55
C ILE A 88 -8.24 2.40 -13.32
N GLN A 89 -9.45 1.85 -13.30
CA GLN A 89 -10.34 1.98 -12.14
C GLN A 89 -9.75 1.28 -10.91
N TYR A 90 -9.16 0.09 -11.09
CA TYR A 90 -8.55 -0.66 -10.00
C TYR A 90 -7.30 0.06 -9.43
N LEU A 91 -6.44 0.60 -10.30
CA LEU A 91 -5.30 1.40 -9.88
C LEU A 91 -5.73 2.72 -9.22
N ASN A 92 -6.80 3.36 -9.71
CA ASN A 92 -7.37 4.56 -9.10
C ASN A 92 -7.92 4.28 -7.70
N PHE A 93 -8.62 3.15 -7.52
CA PHE A 93 -9.10 2.73 -6.21
C PHE A 93 -7.95 2.66 -5.21
N TYR A 94 -6.88 1.91 -5.53
CA TYR A 94 -5.73 1.82 -4.62
C TYR A 94 -5.04 3.14 -4.37
N HIS A 95 -4.88 3.96 -5.42
CA HIS A 95 -4.28 5.28 -5.27
C HIS A 95 -5.08 6.14 -4.28
N THR A 96 -6.41 6.14 -4.39
CA THR A 96 -7.30 6.88 -3.48
C THR A 96 -7.22 6.35 -2.06
N GLU A 97 -7.34 5.04 -1.85
CA GLU A 97 -7.27 4.43 -0.51
C GLU A 97 -5.93 4.71 0.18
N LEU A 98 -4.82 4.58 -0.54
CA LEU A 98 -3.49 4.92 -0.04
C LEU A 98 -3.35 6.42 0.26
N SER A 99 -3.89 7.29 -0.59
CA SER A 99 -3.86 8.75 -0.37
C SER A 99 -4.66 9.15 0.87
N ASN A 100 -5.83 8.54 1.06
CA ASN A 100 -6.68 8.74 2.24
C ASN A 100 -5.95 8.29 3.51
N ALA A 101 -5.34 7.10 3.50
CA ALA A 101 -4.56 6.61 4.62
C ALA A 101 -3.35 7.51 4.93
N LEU A 102 -2.65 8.01 3.89
CA LEU A 102 -1.54 8.95 4.06
C LEU A 102 -1.99 10.25 4.72
N PHE A 103 -3.15 10.77 4.31
CA PHE A 103 -3.76 11.95 4.90
C PHE A 103 -4.14 11.70 6.37
N ALA A 104 -4.86 10.61 6.64
CA ALA A 104 -5.27 10.24 8.00
C ALA A 104 -4.07 10.12 8.96
N ILE A 105 -3.00 9.43 8.55
CA ILE A 105 -1.79 9.29 9.38
C ILE A 105 -1.07 10.63 9.61
N LYS A 106 -1.10 11.54 8.63
CA LYS A 106 -0.45 12.84 8.72
C LYS A 106 -1.17 13.78 9.71
N PHE A 107 -2.49 13.68 9.80
CA PHE A 107 -3.32 14.62 10.56
C PHE A 107 -3.96 14.04 11.82
N ALA A 108 -3.89 12.72 12.04
CA ALA A 108 -4.30 12.12 13.31
C ALA A 108 -3.51 12.73 14.48
N HIS A 109 -4.19 12.92 15.61
CA HIS A 109 -3.63 13.57 16.79
C HIS A 109 -2.85 12.56 17.64
#